data_AF-A0A959VYC1-F1
#
_entry.id   AF-A0A959VYC1-F1
#
_cell.length_a   1.000
_cell.length_b   1.000
_cell.length_c   1.000
_cell.angle_alpha   90.00
_cell.angle_beta   90.00
_cell.angle_gamma   90.00
#
_symmetry.space_group_name_H-M   'P 1'
#
loop_
_entity.id
_entity.type
_entity.pdbx_description
1 polymer ?
#
loop_
_entity_poly.entity_id
_entity_poly.type
_entity_poly.pdbx_seq_one_letter_code
_entity_poly.pdbx_strand_id
1 'polypeptide(L)'
;MKRGASSTRGQSTVEWVGLLTLMAVLMATLTYAGVRVPAVSLAHSISRSLLCAASLSGSCAGEGSLEAAYGPELAELVRAGTPTLMYGSDMLGLPVDFRTCRSPYCAESPGSGRVGESTAGEPVTLFTRVIRKSGAAYVQYWAYYPESASLRGVPVLEEKGYHPHDWESIQIRVGPDGDVSQRASSHSGYNHGRSVANWGSDMGWGVLTDAAEVAGLREPGGWGEVTGRYLIAGGSHAGNVDGELGTDEYPAWTPAGSVRLVPLETVKGGPLARAARFEPVTPPWEKQVWRDPESEGTG
;
A
#
# COMPACT_ATOMS: atom_id res chain seq x y z
N MET A 1 -61.52 0.95 12.49
CA MET A 1 -60.10 1.28 12.75
C MET A 1 -59.47 0.19 13.61
N LYS A 2 -58.62 -0.67 13.04
CA LYS A 2 -57.76 -1.59 13.79
C LYS A 2 -56.31 -1.20 13.49
N ARG A 3 -55.59 -0.72 14.50
CA ARG A 3 -54.13 -0.52 14.45
C ARG A 3 -53.48 -1.89 14.57
N GLY A 4 -52.78 -2.33 13.53
CA GLY A 4 -51.91 -3.50 13.57
C GLY A 4 -50.62 -3.13 14.29
N ALA A 5 -50.31 -3.82 15.39
CA ALA A 5 -49.03 -3.72 16.07
C ALA A 5 -47.93 -4.30 15.17
N SER A 6 -46.86 -3.53 14.96
CA SER A 6 -45.62 -4.05 14.37
C SER A 6 -44.96 -4.99 15.36
N SER A 7 -44.76 -6.26 15.00
CA SER A 7 -43.93 -7.17 15.78
C SER A 7 -42.46 -6.91 15.44
N THR A 8 -41.74 -6.26 16.35
CA THR A 8 -40.28 -6.27 16.36
C THR A 8 -39.82 -7.64 16.84
N ARG A 9 -39.36 -8.51 15.93
CA ARG A 9 -38.59 -9.70 16.29
C ARG A 9 -37.15 -9.28 16.57
N GLY A 10 -36.87 -8.87 17.80
CA GLY A 10 -35.51 -8.84 18.33
C GLY A 10 -35.18 -10.23 18.89
N GLN A 11 -34.49 -11.06 18.11
CA GLN A 11 -33.90 -12.30 18.62
C GLN A 11 -32.37 -12.14 18.65
N SER A 12 -31.87 -11.53 19.72
CA SER A 12 -30.55 -11.91 20.22
C SER A 12 -30.72 -13.31 20.78
N THR A 13 -30.30 -14.35 20.04
CA THR A 13 -30.39 -15.73 20.53
C THR A 13 -29.64 -15.86 21.87
N VAL A 14 -30.05 -16.80 22.72
CA VAL A 14 -29.42 -17.04 24.03
C VAL A 14 -27.91 -17.28 23.90
N GLU A 15 -27.49 -17.78 22.74
CA GLU A 15 -26.11 -17.98 22.32
C GLU A 15 -25.33 -16.66 22.21
N TRP A 16 -25.93 -15.59 21.68
CA TRP A 16 -25.30 -14.26 21.63
C TRP A 16 -25.10 -13.67 23.02
N VAL A 17 -26.08 -13.86 23.92
CA VAL A 17 -25.96 -13.40 25.31
C VAL A 17 -24.84 -14.18 26.03
N GLY A 18 -24.78 -15.50 25.83
CA GLY A 18 -23.72 -16.34 26.37
C GLY A 18 -22.32 -15.92 25.88
N LEU A 19 -22.17 -15.71 24.56
CA LEU A 19 -20.92 -15.28 23.95
C LEU A 19 -20.46 -13.91 24.47
N LEU A 20 -21.36 -12.92 24.52
CA LEU A 20 -21.04 -11.59 25.01
C LEU A 20 -20.65 -11.62 26.49
N THR A 21 -21.32 -12.44 27.30
CA THR A 21 -20.99 -12.61 28.73
C THR A 21 -19.62 -13.26 28.89
N LEU A 22 -19.31 -14.29 28.10
CA LEU A 22 -17.99 -14.94 28.10
C LEU A 22 -16.89 -13.94 27.73
N MET A 23 -17.08 -13.17 26.65
CA MET A 23 -16.13 -12.15 26.22
C MET A 23 -15.92 -11.06 27.29
N ALA A 24 -17.00 -10.62 27.95
CA ALA A 24 -16.91 -9.64 29.03
C ALA A 24 -16.11 -10.16 30.23
N VAL A 25 -16.35 -11.41 30.64
CA VAL A 25 -15.59 -12.06 31.72
C VAL A 25 -14.12 -12.22 31.34
N LEU A 26 -13.82 -12.63 30.11
CA LEU A 26 -12.45 -12.77 29.62
C LEU A 26 -11.71 -11.42 29.60
N MET A 27 -12.36 -10.35 29.15
CA MET A 27 -11.76 -9.02 29.15
C MET A 27 -11.53 -8.51 30.58
N ALA A 28 -12.46 -8.77 31.50
CA ALA A 28 -12.32 -8.41 32.90
C ALA A 28 -11.17 -9.17 33.59
N THR A 29 -11.00 -10.47 33.32
CA THR A 29 -9.90 -11.27 33.88
C THR A 29 -8.54 -10.83 33.33
N LEU A 30 -8.44 -10.54 32.03
CA LEU A 30 -7.21 -9.99 31.43
C LEU A 30 -6.84 -8.63 32.02
N THR A 31 -7.83 -7.75 32.23
CA THR A 31 -7.61 -6.44 32.85
C THR A 31 -7.17 -6.58 34.31
N TYR A 32 -7.80 -7.48 35.07
CA TYR A 32 -7.41 -7.79 36.45
C TYR A 32 -5.98 -8.35 36.54
N ALA A 33 -5.57 -9.16 35.56
CA ALA A 33 -4.22 -9.70 35.45
C ALA A 33 -3.17 -8.65 34.98
N GLY A 34 -3.55 -7.39 34.78
CA GLY A 34 -2.64 -6.32 34.35
C GLY A 34 -2.25 -6.36 32.87
N VAL A 35 -2.91 -7.19 32.07
CA VAL A 35 -2.67 -7.29 30.63
C VAL A 35 -3.31 -6.08 29.94
N ARG A 36 -2.48 -5.17 29.43
CA ARG A 36 -2.95 -4.06 28.59
C ARG A 36 -3.26 -4.60 27.20
N VAL A 37 -4.53 -4.86 26.93
CA VAL A 37 -4.99 -5.17 25.57
C VAL A 37 -5.22 -3.85 24.84
N PRO A 38 -4.53 -3.54 23.73
CA PRO A 38 -4.82 -2.35 22.94
C PRO A 38 -6.22 -2.52 22.34
N ALA A 39 -7.20 -1.79 22.86
CA ALA A 39 -8.60 -1.94 22.44
C ALA A 39 -8.79 -1.70 20.93
N VAL A 40 -7.95 -0.85 20.34
CA VAL A 40 -7.97 -0.54 18.90
C VAL A 40 -7.47 -1.72 18.07
N SER A 41 -6.35 -2.36 18.45
CA SER A 41 -5.83 -3.51 17.68
C SER A 41 -6.75 -4.73 17.77
N LEU A 42 -7.38 -4.95 18.92
CA LEU A 42 -8.36 -6.03 19.08
C LEU A 42 -9.64 -5.78 18.27
N ALA A 43 -10.21 -4.58 18.35
CA ALA A 43 -11.41 -4.22 17.58
C ALA A 43 -11.15 -4.29 16.07
N HIS A 44 -9.95 -3.89 15.65
CA HIS A 44 -9.49 -3.97 14.28
C HIS A 44 -9.31 -5.42 13.79
N SER A 45 -8.68 -6.27 14.59
CA SER A 45 -8.48 -7.69 14.31
C SER A 45 -9.80 -8.47 14.22
N ILE A 46 -10.75 -8.16 15.11
CA ILE A 46 -12.11 -8.73 15.07
C ILE A 46 -12.84 -8.24 13.81
N SER A 47 -12.74 -6.95 13.47
CA SER A 47 -13.34 -6.40 12.25
C SER A 47 -12.78 -7.08 11.01
N ARG A 48 -11.46 -7.29 10.93
CA ARG A 48 -10.81 -8.03 9.84
C ARG A 48 -11.37 -9.44 9.72
N SER A 49 -11.44 -10.18 10.83
CA SER A 49 -11.97 -11.55 10.86
C SER A 49 -13.43 -11.63 10.41
N LEU A 50 -14.27 -10.68 10.84
CA LEU A 50 -15.68 -10.61 10.42
C LEU A 50 -15.82 -10.27 8.93
N LEU A 51 -14.96 -9.39 8.40
CA LEU A 51 -14.96 -9.03 6.99
C LEU A 51 -14.47 -10.17 6.09
N CYS A 52 -13.48 -10.92 6.56
CA CYS A 52 -13.01 -12.14 5.89
C CYS A 52 -14.07 -13.24 5.89
N ALA A 53 -14.83 -13.38 6.97
CA ALA A 53 -15.88 -14.38 7.07
C ALA A 53 -17.13 -14.01 6.24
N ALA A 54 -17.49 -12.72 6.21
CA ALA A 54 -18.67 -12.24 5.49
C ALA A 54 -18.51 -12.25 3.96
N SER A 55 -17.28 -12.28 3.43
CA SER A 55 -17.06 -12.33 1.97
C SER A 55 -17.37 -13.70 1.34
N LEU A 56 -17.68 -14.75 2.12
CA LEU A 56 -18.11 -16.11 1.70
C LEU A 56 -17.20 -16.85 0.68
N SER A 57 -16.17 -16.21 0.14
CA SER A 57 -15.01 -16.83 -0.46
C SER A 57 -13.89 -16.85 0.58
N GLY A 58 -13.16 -17.96 0.71
CA GLY A 58 -11.98 -18.08 1.57
C GLY A 58 -10.80 -17.17 1.17
N SER A 59 -11.05 -16.05 0.48
CA SER A 59 -10.06 -15.15 -0.09
C SER A 59 -10.18 -13.75 0.49
N CYS A 60 -9.94 -13.66 1.79
CA CYS A 60 -9.56 -12.39 2.40
C CYS A 60 -8.11 -12.05 1.99
N ALA A 61 -7.88 -11.75 0.71
CA ALA A 61 -6.53 -11.66 0.11
C ALA A 61 -5.57 -12.76 0.60
N GLY A 62 -6.07 -14.01 0.62
CA GLY A 62 -5.30 -15.21 0.96
C GLY A 62 -4.61 -15.83 -0.25
N GLU A 63 -3.84 -16.89 0.02
CA GLU A 63 -3.25 -17.79 -0.99
C GLU A 63 -4.28 -18.13 -2.08
N GLY A 64 -3.92 -17.97 -3.36
CA GLY A 64 -4.81 -18.23 -4.51
C GLY A 64 -5.49 -17.01 -5.13
N SER A 65 -5.46 -15.83 -4.48
CA SER A 65 -6.10 -14.63 -5.04
C SER A 65 -5.41 -14.09 -6.31
N LEU A 66 -4.08 -14.23 -6.41
CA LEU A 66 -3.32 -13.85 -7.59
C LEU A 66 -3.60 -14.80 -8.75
N GLU A 67 -3.67 -16.11 -8.52
CA GLU A 67 -4.01 -17.11 -9.53
C GLU A 67 -5.41 -16.90 -10.08
N ALA A 68 -6.37 -16.58 -9.20
CA ALA A 68 -7.73 -16.27 -9.63
C ALA A 68 -7.81 -15.00 -10.49
N ALA A 69 -6.96 -14.01 -10.22
CA ALA A 69 -6.94 -12.75 -10.95
C ALA A 69 -6.13 -12.79 -12.26
N TYR A 70 -4.98 -13.47 -12.27
CA TYR A 70 -4.01 -13.40 -13.36
C TYR A 70 -3.66 -14.75 -14.00
N GLY A 71 -4.08 -15.87 -13.40
CA GLY A 71 -3.61 -17.21 -13.75
C GLY A 71 -2.26 -17.56 -13.11
N PRO A 72 -1.86 -18.85 -13.10
CA PRO A 72 -0.71 -19.33 -12.34
C PRO A 72 0.63 -18.74 -12.81
N GLU A 73 0.84 -18.61 -14.12
CA GLU A 73 2.09 -18.08 -14.69
C GLU A 73 2.33 -16.61 -14.27
N LEU A 74 1.31 -15.76 -14.42
CA LEU A 74 1.43 -14.36 -14.04
C LEU A 74 1.41 -14.16 -12.53
N ALA A 75 0.76 -15.04 -11.76
CA ALA A 75 0.83 -15.01 -10.30
C ALA A 75 2.26 -15.26 -9.81
N GLU A 76 2.97 -16.22 -10.42
CA GLU A 76 4.39 -16.45 -10.13
C GLU A 76 5.26 -15.25 -10.50
N LEU A 77 5.01 -14.62 -11.67
CA LEU A 77 5.71 -13.39 -12.04
C LEU A 77 5.49 -12.27 -11.00
N VAL A 78 4.26 -12.10 -10.53
CA VAL A 78 3.94 -11.09 -9.51
C VAL A 78 4.61 -11.40 -8.17
N ARG A 79 4.74 -12.67 -7.77
CA ARG A 79 5.48 -13.04 -6.56
C ARG A 79 6.97 -12.80 -6.72
N ALA A 80 7.55 -13.27 -7.84
CA ALA A 80 8.98 -13.15 -8.13
C ALA A 80 9.43 -11.69 -8.25
N GLY A 81 8.59 -10.82 -8.82
CA GLY A 81 8.86 -9.39 -8.96
C GLY A 81 8.59 -8.55 -7.71
N THR A 82 8.12 -9.14 -6.60
CA THR A 82 7.78 -8.38 -5.40
C THR A 82 9.04 -7.78 -4.78
N PRO A 83 9.12 -6.45 -4.58
CA PRO A 83 10.33 -5.84 -4.06
C PRO A 83 10.45 -6.06 -2.54
N THR A 84 11.68 -5.98 -2.03
CA THR A 84 11.92 -5.67 -0.62
C THR A 84 11.72 -4.17 -0.42
N LEU A 85 10.85 -3.78 0.52
CA LEU A 85 10.56 -2.38 0.82
C LEU A 85 11.57 -1.88 1.84
N MET A 86 12.23 -0.77 1.55
CA MET A 86 13.20 -0.10 2.42
C MET A 86 12.62 1.26 2.78
N TYR A 87 12.46 1.52 4.08
CA TYR A 87 11.81 2.73 4.57
C TYR A 87 12.83 3.72 5.10
N GLY A 88 12.80 4.96 4.58
CA GLY A 88 13.66 6.04 5.05
C GLY A 88 13.46 6.38 6.53
N SER A 89 14.44 7.06 7.12
CA SER A 89 14.46 7.40 8.56
C SER A 89 13.21 8.12 9.08
N ASP A 90 12.57 8.94 8.24
CA ASP A 90 11.40 9.74 8.62
C ASP A 90 10.07 9.08 8.23
N MET A 91 10.09 7.77 7.92
CA MET A 91 8.91 7.01 7.56
C MET A 91 8.05 6.69 8.80
N LEU A 92 6.90 7.35 8.92
CA LEU A 92 5.99 7.15 10.05
C LEU A 92 4.91 6.08 9.79
N GLY A 93 4.58 5.80 8.53
CA GLY A 93 3.53 4.85 8.15
C GLY A 93 4.03 3.75 7.23
N LEU A 94 3.50 2.54 7.37
CA LEU A 94 3.69 1.44 6.42
C LEU A 94 2.62 1.48 5.33
N PRO A 95 2.89 0.90 4.13
CA PRO A 95 1.85 0.78 3.13
C PRO A 95 0.85 -0.29 3.55
N VAL A 96 -0.43 0.07 3.56
CA VAL A 96 -1.51 -0.73 4.15
C VAL A 96 -2.67 -0.92 3.18
N ASP A 97 -3.57 -1.83 3.51
CA ASP A 97 -4.80 -2.01 2.77
C ASP A 97 -5.79 -0.88 3.11
N PHE A 98 -6.06 0.02 2.15
CA PHE A 98 -6.98 1.15 2.35
C PHE A 98 -8.40 0.73 2.76
N ARG A 99 -8.79 -0.53 2.52
CA ARG A 99 -10.11 -1.05 2.88
C ARG A 99 -10.25 -1.27 4.38
N THR A 100 -9.13 -1.49 5.08
CA THR A 100 -9.07 -1.71 6.53
C THR A 100 -8.46 -0.53 7.25
N CYS A 101 -7.44 0.14 6.70
CA CYS A 101 -6.77 1.28 7.33
C CYS A 101 -6.75 2.51 6.44
N ARG A 102 -7.27 3.64 6.95
CA ARG A 102 -7.19 4.97 6.30
C ARG A 102 -6.85 6.10 7.26
N SER A 103 -6.18 5.76 8.36
CA SER A 103 -5.68 6.73 9.34
C SER A 103 -4.19 6.48 9.57
N PRO A 104 -3.37 7.52 9.77
CA PRO A 104 -1.96 7.37 10.10
C PRO A 104 -1.73 6.43 11.30
N TYR A 105 -2.64 6.46 12.28
CA TYR A 105 -2.55 5.64 13.49
C TYR A 105 -2.55 4.12 13.23
N CYS A 106 -3.35 3.63 12.28
CA CYS A 106 -3.38 2.19 11.99
C CYS A 106 -2.24 1.74 11.07
N ALA A 107 -1.56 2.69 10.42
CA ALA A 107 -0.42 2.41 9.56
C ALA A 107 0.93 2.60 10.25
N GLU A 108 0.95 3.09 11.50
CA GLU A 108 2.17 3.48 12.21
C GLU A 108 3.25 2.38 12.22
N SER A 109 4.47 2.77 11.81
CA SER A 109 5.62 1.87 11.72
C SER A 109 6.28 1.66 13.09
N PRO A 110 6.81 0.46 13.39
CA PRO A 110 7.70 0.22 14.53
C PRO A 110 9.01 1.04 14.52
N GLY A 111 9.33 1.71 13.41
CA GLY A 111 10.43 2.68 13.29
C GLY A 111 11.80 2.11 12.92
N SER A 112 12.08 0.84 13.18
CA SER A 112 13.35 0.21 12.76
C SER A 112 13.25 -1.33 12.65
N GLY A 113 14.23 -1.94 11.98
CA GLY A 113 14.36 -3.38 11.81
C GLY A 113 13.44 -3.98 10.75
N ARG A 114 13.34 -5.31 10.78
CA ARG A 114 12.42 -6.07 9.92
C ARG A 114 10.97 -5.83 10.36
N VAL A 115 10.17 -5.23 9.49
CA VAL A 115 8.76 -4.91 9.75
C VAL A 115 7.86 -5.63 8.73
N GLY A 116 6.81 -6.29 9.22
CA GLY A 116 5.79 -6.94 8.38
C GLY A 116 4.37 -6.45 8.67
N GLU A 117 4.17 -5.77 9.80
CA GLU A 117 2.89 -5.24 10.23
C GLU A 117 3.11 -3.90 10.97
N SER A 118 2.09 -3.05 10.99
CA SER A 118 2.08 -1.80 11.77
C SER A 118 1.96 -2.07 13.28
N THR A 119 2.14 -1.04 14.11
CA THR A 119 1.90 -1.11 15.56
C THR A 119 0.45 -1.47 15.91
N ALA A 120 -0.49 -1.22 15.00
CA ALA A 120 -1.89 -1.60 15.12
C ALA A 120 -2.21 -3.00 14.55
N GLY A 121 -1.22 -3.71 13.99
CA GLY A 121 -1.38 -5.04 13.39
C GLY A 121 -1.88 -5.04 11.94
N GLU A 122 -1.72 -3.94 11.20
CA GLU A 122 -2.02 -3.92 9.78
C GLU A 122 -0.86 -4.52 8.96
N PRO A 123 -1.10 -5.54 8.13
CA PRO A 123 -0.05 -6.09 7.28
C PRO A 123 0.45 -5.09 6.24
N VAL A 124 1.76 -5.09 6.03
CA VAL A 124 2.37 -4.40 4.89
C VAL A 124 1.76 -4.95 3.60
N THR A 125 1.15 -4.08 2.82
CA THR A 125 0.32 -4.47 1.67
C THR A 125 0.69 -3.69 0.42
N LEU A 126 0.86 -4.41 -0.68
CA LEU A 126 0.93 -3.84 -2.02
C LEU A 126 -0.25 -4.35 -2.85
N PHE A 127 -0.94 -3.43 -3.51
CA PHE A 127 -1.93 -3.79 -4.50
C PHE A 127 -1.26 -4.05 -5.84
N THR A 128 -1.71 -5.05 -6.59
CA THR A 128 -1.06 -5.48 -7.82
C THR A 128 -1.95 -5.25 -9.03
N ARG A 129 -1.34 -5.11 -10.20
CA ARG A 129 -1.99 -5.16 -11.50
C ARG A 129 -1.01 -5.75 -12.51
N VAL A 130 -1.52 -6.55 -13.43
CA VAL A 130 -0.73 -7.09 -14.55
C VAL A 130 -1.31 -6.62 -15.87
N ILE A 131 -0.45 -6.13 -16.76
CA ILE A 131 -0.82 -5.67 -18.11
C ILE A 131 0.07 -6.39 -19.11
N ARG A 132 -0.52 -6.94 -20.18
CA ARG A 132 0.22 -7.42 -21.36
C ARG A 132 0.03 -6.43 -22.50
N LYS A 133 1.13 -5.95 -23.08
CA LYS A 133 1.12 -4.99 -24.20
C LYS A 133 2.32 -5.24 -25.10
N SER A 134 2.09 -5.36 -26.40
CA SER A 134 3.14 -5.51 -27.42
C SER A 134 4.16 -6.65 -27.13
N GLY A 135 3.70 -7.78 -26.58
CA GLY A 135 4.56 -8.91 -26.23
C GLY A 135 5.30 -8.77 -24.89
N ALA A 136 5.26 -7.60 -24.24
CA ALA A 136 5.78 -7.39 -22.90
C ALA A 136 4.70 -7.62 -21.83
N ALA A 137 5.15 -7.99 -20.63
CA ALA A 137 4.34 -8.06 -19.41
C ALA A 137 4.80 -6.98 -18.42
N TYR A 138 3.84 -6.27 -17.84
CA TYR A 138 4.07 -5.23 -16.86
C TYR A 138 3.39 -5.62 -15.57
N VAL A 139 4.13 -5.61 -14.47
CA VAL A 139 3.57 -5.75 -13.12
C VAL A 139 3.64 -4.40 -12.45
N GLN A 140 2.50 -3.89 -11.99
CA GLN A 140 2.41 -2.68 -11.19
C GLN A 140 2.11 -3.08 -9.76
N TYR A 141 2.93 -2.62 -8.83
CA TYR A 141 2.70 -2.67 -7.39
C TYR A 141 2.33 -1.27 -6.93
N TRP A 142 1.27 -1.14 -6.15
CA TRP A 142 0.74 0.11 -5.66
C TRP A 142 0.72 0.09 -4.13
N ALA A 143 1.44 1.04 -3.54
CA ALA A 143 1.49 1.29 -2.11
C ALA A 143 0.48 2.38 -1.75
N TYR A 144 -0.39 2.10 -0.78
CA TYR A 144 -1.29 3.10 -0.23
C TYR A 144 -0.82 3.54 1.15
N TYR A 145 -0.73 4.85 1.35
CA TYR A 145 -0.47 5.46 2.65
C TYR A 145 -1.68 6.32 3.07
N PRO A 146 -2.06 6.33 4.36
CA PRO A 146 -3.17 7.17 4.83
C PRO A 146 -2.93 8.68 4.78
N GLU A 147 -1.68 9.11 4.65
CA GLU A 147 -1.26 10.50 4.56
C GLU A 147 0.01 10.59 3.71
N SER A 148 0.38 11.82 3.35
CA SER A 148 1.70 12.21 2.85
C SER A 148 2.08 13.53 3.53
N ALA A 149 3.35 13.72 3.83
CA ALA A 149 3.90 14.89 4.52
C ALA A 149 5.28 15.24 3.95
N SER A 150 5.31 15.72 2.71
CA SER A 150 6.53 15.95 1.93
C SER A 150 7.43 17.07 2.46
N LEU A 151 6.92 17.95 3.32
CA LEU A 151 7.68 19.04 3.96
C LEU A 151 7.83 18.84 5.48
N ARG A 152 7.69 17.60 5.96
CA ARG A 152 7.85 17.24 7.38
C ARG A 152 9.24 17.66 7.88
N GLY A 153 9.28 18.28 9.05
CA GLY A 153 10.52 18.80 9.64
C GLY A 153 10.97 20.17 9.10
N VAL A 154 10.24 20.77 8.15
CA VAL A 154 10.48 22.14 7.68
C VAL A 154 9.54 23.11 8.43
N PRO A 155 10.05 23.91 9.39
CA PRO A 155 9.21 24.81 10.17
C PRO A 155 8.40 25.75 9.27
N VAL A 156 7.12 25.98 9.61
CA VAL A 156 6.17 26.86 8.88
C VAL A 156 5.67 26.30 7.53
N LEU A 157 6.35 25.31 6.94
CA LEU A 157 5.96 24.72 5.64
C LEU A 157 5.44 23.29 5.74
N GLU A 158 5.58 22.63 6.90
CA GLU A 158 5.09 21.27 7.16
C GLU A 158 3.62 21.07 6.76
N GLU A 159 2.72 21.98 7.15
CA GLU A 159 1.30 21.90 6.79
C GLU A 159 1.04 22.03 5.29
N LYS A 160 1.94 22.67 4.53
CA LYS A 160 1.79 22.82 3.07
C LYS A 160 2.17 21.57 2.29
N GLY A 161 3.00 20.70 2.86
CA GLY A 161 3.37 19.41 2.26
C GLY A 161 2.46 18.26 2.69
N TYR A 162 1.47 18.54 3.54
CA TYR A 162 0.55 17.54 4.06
C TYR A 162 -0.67 17.34 3.17
N HIS A 163 -1.03 16.08 2.90
CA HIS A 163 -2.36 15.72 2.42
C HIS A 163 -2.79 14.36 2.94
N PRO A 164 -4.11 14.13 3.11
CA PRO A 164 -4.63 12.79 3.34
C PRO A 164 -4.47 11.95 2.08
N HIS A 165 -4.29 10.65 2.28
CA HIS A 165 -4.11 9.64 1.25
C HIS A 165 -2.84 9.84 0.43
N ASP A 166 -2.21 8.74 0.05
CA ASP A 166 -1.13 8.73 -0.91
C ASP A 166 -1.11 7.40 -1.66
N TRP A 167 -0.74 7.47 -2.93
CA TRP A 167 -0.65 6.31 -3.81
C TRP A 167 0.63 6.36 -4.64
N GLU A 168 1.57 5.53 -4.21
CA GLU A 168 2.86 5.36 -4.85
C GLU A 168 2.94 3.98 -5.51
N SER A 169 3.92 3.78 -6.39
CA SER A 169 4.02 2.58 -7.19
C SER A 169 5.45 2.17 -7.51
N ILE A 170 5.62 0.86 -7.67
CA ILE A 170 6.79 0.24 -8.32
C ILE A 170 6.28 -0.53 -9.51
N GLN A 171 7.03 -0.50 -10.61
CA GLN A 171 6.69 -1.26 -11.80
C GLN A 171 7.85 -2.13 -12.23
N ILE A 172 7.51 -3.33 -12.68
CA ILE A 172 8.40 -4.26 -13.36
C ILE A 172 7.91 -4.42 -14.79
N ARG A 173 8.82 -4.35 -15.75
CA ARG A 173 8.57 -4.66 -17.15
C ARG A 173 9.42 -5.86 -17.53
N VAL A 174 8.78 -6.89 -18.08
CA VAL A 174 9.40 -8.03 -18.73
C VAL A 174 9.17 -7.88 -20.22
N GLY A 175 10.23 -7.61 -20.98
CA GLY A 175 10.20 -7.47 -22.42
C GLY A 175 9.90 -8.79 -23.13
N PRO A 176 9.57 -8.74 -24.43
CA PRO A 176 9.29 -9.94 -25.23
C PRO A 176 10.49 -10.89 -25.32
N ASP A 177 11.71 -10.34 -25.21
CA ASP A 177 12.98 -11.10 -25.25
C ASP A 177 13.42 -11.59 -23.86
N GLY A 178 12.63 -11.32 -22.82
CA GLY A 178 12.92 -11.72 -21.43
C GLY A 178 13.67 -10.68 -20.60
N ASP A 179 14.06 -9.54 -21.19
CA ASP A 179 14.71 -8.45 -20.47
C ASP A 179 13.82 -7.88 -19.37
N VAL A 180 14.38 -7.67 -18.17
CA VAL A 180 13.63 -7.19 -17.01
C VAL A 180 14.13 -5.80 -16.62
N SER A 181 13.19 -4.87 -16.46
CA SER A 181 13.46 -3.50 -16.00
C SER A 181 12.50 -3.09 -14.90
N GLN A 182 12.94 -2.14 -14.08
CA GLN A 182 12.22 -1.69 -12.90
C GLN A 182 12.19 -0.15 -12.83
N ARG A 183 11.13 0.42 -12.25
CA ARG A 183 11.00 1.85 -11.92
C ARG A 183 10.10 2.07 -10.70
N ALA A 184 10.19 3.22 -10.07
CA ALA A 184 9.30 3.63 -8.97
C ALA A 184 8.73 5.03 -9.22
N SER A 185 7.52 5.32 -8.73
CA SER A 185 6.95 6.66 -8.83
C SER A 185 7.61 7.63 -7.87
N SER A 186 7.72 8.88 -8.29
CA SER A 186 8.21 10.00 -7.51
C SER A 186 7.44 11.23 -7.95
N HIS A 187 6.56 11.72 -7.06
CA HIS A 187 5.67 12.84 -7.35
C HIS A 187 4.85 12.63 -8.63
N SER A 188 5.10 13.44 -9.68
CA SER A 188 4.38 13.42 -10.95
C SER A 188 4.95 12.45 -12.00
N GLY A 189 6.04 11.74 -11.67
CA GLY A 189 6.82 10.93 -12.61
C GLY A 189 7.28 9.57 -12.08
N TYR A 190 8.18 8.93 -12.82
CA TYR A 190 8.83 7.67 -12.45
C TYR A 190 10.35 7.81 -12.49
N ASN A 191 11.08 7.17 -11.58
CA ASN A 191 12.55 7.19 -11.46
C ASN A 191 13.14 5.78 -11.29
N HIS A 192 14.40 5.62 -11.69
CA HIS A 192 15.22 4.43 -11.43
C HIS A 192 16.15 4.64 -10.23
N GLY A 193 17.13 5.55 -10.34
CA GLY A 193 18.04 5.93 -9.26
C GLY A 193 17.80 7.35 -8.68
N ARG A 194 18.40 7.64 -7.53
CA ARG A 194 18.52 9.03 -7.02
C ARG A 194 19.64 9.75 -7.77
N SER A 195 19.31 10.77 -8.56
CA SER A 195 20.28 11.71 -9.11
C SER A 195 20.29 12.99 -8.30
N VAL A 196 21.46 13.62 -8.13
CA VAL A 196 21.59 14.99 -7.57
C VAL A 196 20.80 16.04 -8.38
N ALA A 197 20.39 15.71 -9.61
CA ALA A 197 19.46 16.50 -10.40
C ALA A 197 17.98 16.39 -9.96
N ASN A 198 17.64 15.38 -9.13
CA ASN A 198 16.27 15.09 -8.70
C ASN A 198 15.84 15.87 -7.44
N TRP A 199 16.75 16.61 -6.82
CA TRP A 199 16.42 17.36 -5.60
C TRP A 199 15.35 18.44 -5.84
N GLY A 200 15.25 18.96 -7.07
CA GLY A 200 14.20 19.90 -7.46
C GLY A 200 12.84 19.25 -7.76
N SER A 201 12.82 18.00 -8.24
CA SER A 201 11.57 17.22 -8.36
C SER A 201 11.06 16.78 -6.99
N ASP A 202 11.97 16.49 -6.05
CA ASP A 202 11.64 16.17 -4.64
C ASP A 202 11.01 17.38 -3.89
N MET A 203 11.13 18.58 -4.46
CA MET A 203 10.52 19.83 -3.97
C MET A 203 9.36 20.34 -4.85
N GLY A 204 8.90 19.56 -5.84
CA GLY A 204 7.73 19.89 -6.66
C GLY A 204 7.95 20.92 -7.78
N TRP A 205 9.18 21.09 -8.28
CA TRP A 205 9.48 21.97 -9.42
C TRP A 205 9.72 21.19 -10.71
N GLY A 206 8.66 20.98 -11.50
CA GLY A 206 8.68 20.24 -12.77
C GLY A 206 9.55 20.82 -13.90
N VAL A 207 10.24 21.94 -13.69
CA VAL A 207 11.11 22.60 -14.68
C VAL A 207 12.47 21.90 -14.81
N LEU A 208 12.83 21.04 -13.85
CA LEU A 208 14.13 20.35 -13.83
C LEU A 208 14.12 18.95 -14.47
N THR A 209 12.94 18.37 -14.72
CA THR A 209 12.78 17.05 -15.35
C THR A 209 13.32 17.07 -16.79
N ASP A 210 12.95 18.06 -17.59
CA ASP A 210 13.36 18.20 -19.00
C ASP A 210 14.87 18.46 -19.14
N ALA A 211 15.50 19.11 -18.16
CA ALA A 211 16.92 19.43 -18.19
C ALA A 211 17.83 18.20 -17.94
N ALA A 212 17.36 17.23 -17.14
CA ALA A 212 18.09 16.00 -16.86
C ALA A 212 18.03 14.99 -18.02
N GLU A 213 16.92 14.96 -18.77
CA GLU A 213 16.75 14.14 -19.97
C GLU A 213 17.68 14.60 -21.11
N VAL A 214 17.83 15.90 -21.28
CA VAL A 214 18.75 16.50 -22.28
C VAL A 214 20.22 16.21 -21.98
N ALA A 215 20.57 15.96 -20.71
CA ALA A 215 21.93 15.62 -20.30
C ALA A 215 22.28 14.12 -20.43
N GLY A 216 21.33 13.26 -20.82
CA GLY A 216 21.54 11.81 -20.94
C GLY A 216 21.76 11.09 -19.61
N LEU A 217 21.31 11.68 -18.49
CA LEU A 217 21.50 11.15 -17.13
C LEU A 217 20.30 10.30 -16.65
N ARG A 218 19.33 10.02 -17.54
CA ARG A 218 18.10 9.28 -17.28
C ARG A 218 17.69 8.49 -18.53
N GLU A 219 17.39 7.21 -18.37
CA GLU A 219 16.71 6.40 -19.38
C GLU A 219 15.24 6.85 -19.51
N PRO A 220 14.67 6.96 -20.73
CA PRO A 220 13.29 7.39 -20.95
C PRO A 220 12.28 6.60 -20.09
N GLY A 221 11.28 7.27 -19.52
CA GLY A 221 10.27 6.62 -18.69
C GLY A 221 10.73 6.17 -17.30
N GLY A 222 11.99 6.41 -16.91
CA GLY A 222 12.53 6.09 -15.60
C GLY A 222 12.77 4.60 -15.38
N TRP A 223 12.81 3.81 -16.45
CA TRP A 223 13.17 2.39 -16.42
C TRP A 223 14.67 2.22 -16.23
N GLY A 224 15.08 1.22 -15.47
CA GLY A 224 16.47 0.75 -15.46
C GLY A 224 16.56 -0.68 -14.96
N GLU A 225 17.77 -1.12 -14.60
CA GLU A 225 18.03 -2.48 -14.14
C GLU A 225 17.18 -2.87 -12.92
N VAL A 226 16.75 -4.13 -12.88
CA VAL A 226 16.02 -4.66 -11.73
C VAL A 226 16.92 -4.78 -10.51
N THR A 227 16.49 -4.23 -9.38
CA THR A 227 17.25 -4.29 -8.12
C THR A 227 16.57 -5.16 -7.07
N GLY A 228 15.29 -5.51 -7.28
CA GLY A 228 14.47 -6.23 -6.31
C GLY A 228 14.14 -5.41 -5.05
N ARG A 229 14.37 -4.09 -5.10
CA ARG A 229 14.24 -3.17 -3.97
C ARG A 229 13.28 -2.04 -4.29
N TYR A 230 12.64 -1.52 -3.26
CA TYR A 230 11.88 -0.27 -3.30
C TYR A 230 12.34 0.63 -2.17
N LEU A 231 13.01 1.72 -2.51
CA LEU A 231 13.55 2.70 -1.58
C LEU A 231 12.53 3.83 -1.44
N ILE A 232 11.99 4.00 -0.24
CA ILE A 232 10.86 4.89 0.05
C ILE A 232 11.36 6.06 0.89
N ALA A 233 11.23 7.27 0.37
CA ALA A 233 11.53 8.48 1.13
C ALA A 233 10.51 8.69 2.26
N GLY A 234 11.00 9.04 3.45
CA GLY A 234 10.14 9.41 4.58
C GLY A 234 9.35 10.69 4.28
N GLY A 235 8.09 10.73 4.69
CA GLY A 235 7.22 11.90 4.51
C GLY A 235 6.53 11.95 3.15
N SER A 236 7.28 12.12 2.05
CA SER A 236 6.69 12.25 0.69
C SER A 236 6.32 10.93 0.03
N HIS A 237 6.83 9.81 0.55
CA HIS A 237 6.73 8.47 -0.04
C HIS A 237 7.33 8.30 -1.44
N ALA A 238 8.00 9.34 -1.95
CA ALA A 238 8.67 9.31 -3.23
C ALA A 238 9.65 8.14 -3.31
N GLY A 239 9.56 7.44 -4.42
CA GLY A 239 10.18 6.16 -4.64
C GLY A 239 11.40 6.21 -5.55
N ASN A 240 12.40 5.39 -5.24
CA ASN A 240 13.45 4.99 -6.18
C ASN A 240 13.77 3.51 -6.03
N VAL A 241 14.45 2.92 -7.01
CA VAL A 241 14.74 1.47 -7.01
C VAL A 241 16.23 1.18 -6.91
N ASP A 242 17.08 2.17 -7.24
CA ASP A 242 18.52 2.08 -7.07
C ASP A 242 19.06 3.20 -6.17
N GLY A 243 20.03 2.86 -5.32
CA GLY A 243 20.60 3.74 -4.30
C GLY A 243 21.53 3.00 -3.32
N GLU A 244 22.45 3.75 -2.71
CA GLU A 244 23.32 3.25 -1.64
C GLU A 244 22.48 2.89 -0.41
N LEU A 245 22.76 1.71 0.17
CA LEU A 245 22.05 1.20 1.34
C LEU A 245 22.86 1.46 2.61
N GLY A 246 22.94 2.73 3.01
CA GLY A 246 23.36 3.05 4.37
C GLY A 246 22.30 2.52 5.35
N THR A 247 22.72 1.78 6.38
CA THR A 247 21.79 1.27 7.41
C THR A 247 21.08 2.38 8.17
N ASP A 248 21.72 3.54 8.29
CA ASP A 248 21.16 4.72 8.94
C ASP A 248 20.14 5.45 8.05
N GLU A 249 20.22 5.26 6.72
CA GLU A 249 19.31 5.89 5.77
C GLU A 249 17.99 5.13 5.68
N TYR A 250 18.03 3.80 5.79
CA TYR A 250 16.85 2.91 5.76
C TYR A 250 16.77 2.04 7.02
N PRO A 251 16.37 2.60 8.17
CA PRO A 251 16.40 1.88 9.43
C PRO A 251 15.38 0.75 9.51
N ALA A 252 14.33 0.73 8.69
CA ALA A 252 13.31 -0.32 8.64
C ALA A 252 13.14 -0.92 7.24
N TRP A 253 12.77 -2.20 7.17
CA TRP A 253 12.51 -2.87 5.89
C TRP A 253 11.48 -4.00 5.97
N THR A 254 10.76 -4.25 4.89
CA THR A 254 9.87 -5.41 4.70
C THR A 254 10.41 -6.32 3.61
N PRO A 255 10.83 -7.56 3.94
CA PRO A 255 11.23 -8.53 2.93
C PRO A 255 10.08 -8.88 1.99
N ALA A 256 10.40 -9.06 0.70
CA ALA A 256 9.42 -9.34 -0.36
C ALA A 256 8.39 -10.42 0.02
N GLY A 257 8.84 -11.57 0.53
CA GLY A 257 7.96 -12.69 0.92
C GLY A 257 7.05 -12.43 2.13
N SER A 258 7.19 -11.29 2.81
CA SER A 258 6.31 -10.87 3.91
C SER A 258 5.27 -9.83 3.48
N VAL A 259 5.29 -9.40 2.23
CA VAL A 259 4.33 -8.42 1.69
C VAL A 259 3.04 -9.11 1.31
N ARG A 260 1.90 -8.59 1.80
CA ARG A 260 0.58 -9.02 1.34
C ARG A 260 0.28 -8.43 -0.03
N LEU A 261 -0.03 -9.27 -1.01
CA LEU A 261 -0.32 -8.86 -2.38
C LEU A 261 -1.83 -8.93 -2.65
N VAL A 262 -2.40 -7.84 -3.15
CA VAL A 262 -3.86 -7.73 -3.40
C VAL A 262 -4.13 -7.34 -4.86
N PRO A 263 -4.73 -8.20 -5.70
CA PRO A 263 -5.09 -7.83 -7.06
C PRO A 263 -6.08 -6.66 -7.09
N LEU A 264 -5.68 -5.54 -7.66
CA LEU A 264 -6.42 -4.27 -7.58
C LEU A 264 -7.69 -4.31 -8.45
N GLU A 265 -7.74 -5.17 -9.47
CA GLU A 265 -8.93 -5.51 -10.26
C GLU A 265 -10.06 -6.08 -9.39
N THR A 266 -9.74 -6.80 -8.31
CA THR A 266 -10.75 -7.34 -7.38
C THR A 266 -11.34 -6.27 -6.46
N VAL A 267 -10.74 -5.08 -6.45
CA VAL A 267 -11.09 -3.95 -5.58
C VAL A 267 -11.75 -2.80 -6.36
N LYS A 268 -11.30 -2.50 -7.58
CA LYS A 268 -11.82 -1.40 -8.45
C LYS A 268 -13.25 -1.63 -8.98
N GLY A 269 -13.97 -2.64 -8.48
CA GLY A 269 -15.27 -3.05 -9.03
C GLY A 269 -15.57 -4.54 -8.82
N GLY A 270 -14.66 -5.27 -8.20
CA GLY A 270 -14.89 -6.64 -7.76
C GLY A 270 -15.64 -6.74 -6.42
N PRO A 271 -15.80 -7.96 -5.90
CA PRO A 271 -16.59 -8.23 -4.69
C PRO A 271 -16.01 -7.58 -3.41
N LEU A 272 -14.75 -7.12 -3.47
CA LEU A 272 -14.08 -6.45 -2.35
C LEU A 272 -14.05 -4.92 -2.49
N ALA A 273 -14.78 -4.36 -3.44
CA ALA A 273 -14.88 -2.93 -3.62
C ALA A 273 -15.47 -2.25 -2.38
N ARG A 274 -14.83 -1.17 -1.93
CA ARG A 274 -15.35 -0.28 -0.89
C ARG A 274 -15.36 1.14 -1.40
N ALA A 275 -16.46 1.85 -1.17
CA ALA A 275 -16.54 3.27 -1.47
C ALA A 275 -15.44 4.02 -0.68
N ALA A 276 -14.55 4.67 -1.41
CA ALA A 276 -13.48 5.48 -0.87
C ALA A 276 -13.35 6.73 -1.73
N ARG A 277 -13.16 7.87 -1.07
CA ARG A 277 -12.72 9.11 -1.70
C ARG A 277 -11.25 9.27 -1.34
N PHE A 278 -10.42 9.56 -2.33
CA PHE A 278 -8.97 9.72 -2.16
C PHE A 278 -8.52 11.17 -2.36
N GLU A 279 -9.47 12.10 -2.56
CA GLU A 279 -9.20 13.53 -2.73
C GLU A 279 -8.25 14.04 -1.63
N PRO A 280 -7.18 14.77 -2.00
CA PRO A 280 -6.88 15.33 -3.32
C PRO A 280 -6.11 14.39 -4.29
N VAL A 281 -5.82 13.15 -3.90
CA VAL A 281 -4.98 12.21 -4.66
C VAL A 281 -5.79 11.39 -5.66
N THR A 282 -5.26 11.25 -6.88
CA THR A 282 -5.80 10.36 -7.92
C THR A 282 -5.52 8.89 -7.54
N PRO A 283 -6.53 8.03 -7.38
CA PRO A 283 -6.30 6.61 -7.12
C PRO A 283 -5.69 5.92 -8.35
N PRO A 284 -5.00 4.77 -8.18
CA PRO A 284 -4.23 4.12 -9.24
C PRO A 284 -5.00 3.99 -10.55
N TRP A 285 -6.28 3.66 -10.44
CA TRP A 285 -7.11 3.28 -11.56
C TRP A 285 -7.69 4.40 -12.41
N GLU A 286 -7.46 5.64 -11.98
CA GLU A 286 -7.74 6.88 -12.71
C GLU A 286 -6.47 7.45 -13.37
N LYS A 287 -5.28 7.07 -12.89
CA LYS A 287 -3.99 7.48 -13.47
C LYS A 287 -3.81 6.93 -14.89
N GLN A 288 -3.16 7.69 -15.78
CA GLN A 288 -2.91 7.24 -17.16
C GLN A 288 -2.11 5.94 -17.22
N VAL A 289 -1.12 5.80 -16.33
CA VAL A 289 -0.24 4.64 -16.25
C VAL A 289 -0.97 3.32 -15.95
N TRP A 290 -2.19 3.39 -15.40
CA TRP A 290 -3.04 2.21 -15.23
C TRP A 290 -3.45 1.54 -16.54
N ARG A 291 -3.61 2.35 -17.60
CA ARG A 291 -4.04 1.91 -18.93
C ARG A 291 -2.85 1.77 -19.87
N ASP A 292 -1.89 2.69 -19.76
CA ASP A 292 -0.66 2.65 -20.52
C ASP A 292 0.55 2.49 -19.60
N PRO A 293 1.08 1.27 -19.42
CA PRO A 293 2.18 1.03 -18.48
C PRO A 293 3.50 1.70 -18.89
N GLU A 294 3.59 2.30 -20.08
CA GLU A 294 4.75 3.10 -20.49
C GLU A 294 4.56 4.60 -20.21
N SER A 295 3.37 5.04 -19.79
CA SER A 295 3.12 6.43 -19.38
C SER A 295 4.03 6.83 -18.23
N GLU A 296 4.50 8.08 -18.28
CA GLU A 296 5.34 8.68 -17.25
C GLU A 296 4.53 9.44 -16.18
N GLY A 297 3.34 9.93 -16.55
CA GLY A 297 2.47 10.67 -15.64
C GLY A 297 1.81 9.79 -14.57
N THR A 298 1.87 10.25 -13.33
CA THR A 298 1.23 9.64 -12.15
C THR A 298 -0.04 10.38 -11.68
N GLY A 299 -0.49 11.39 -12.43
CA GLY A 299 -1.67 12.22 -12.18
C GLY A 299 -2.92 11.80 -12.96
#